data_AF-A0A7J2MUJ1-F1
#
_entry.id   AF-A0A7J2MUJ1-F1
#
_cell.length_a   1.000
_cell.length_b   1.000
_cell.length_c   1.000
_cell.angle_alpha   90.00
_cell.angle_beta   90.00
_cell.angle_gamma   90.00
#
_symmetry.space_group_name_H-M   'P 1'
#
loop_
_entity.id
_entity.type
_entity.pdbx_description
1 polymer ?
#
loop_
_entity_poly.entity_id
_entity_poly.type
_entity_poly.pdbx_seq_one_letter_code
_entity_poly.pdbx_strand_id
1 'polypeptide(L)'
;MERIYTVNLRREVLKVARWRRAERAVRALRAFVKRHMKVEEDKVKLSERLNNYLWHRGAKNPPTRVRIIAKKLEDGRVEVDIYGLTPKPKVEGKEKGEEKKEGEGKEEKRGKEERKEEKGRELKEVGGKGKKEG
;
A
#
# COMPACT_ATOMS: atom_id res chain seq x y z
N MET A 1 7.52 -22.95 0.48
CA MET A 1 7.62 -23.08 1.97
C MET A 1 6.84 -21.93 2.60
N GLU A 2 5.98 -22.21 3.59
CA GLU A 2 5.22 -21.18 4.30
C GLU A 2 5.55 -21.17 5.79
N ARG A 3 5.65 -19.97 6.38
CA ARG A 3 5.91 -19.79 7.82
C ARG A 3 5.11 -18.62 8.36
N ILE A 4 4.58 -18.76 9.57
CA ILE A 4 3.87 -17.71 10.29
C ILE A 4 4.82 -17.09 11.32
N TYR A 5 4.96 -15.77 11.29
CA TYR A 5 5.79 -15.02 12.24
C TYR A 5 4.97 -13.97 12.97
N THR A 6 5.34 -13.71 14.22
CA THR A 6 4.87 -12.54 14.97
C THR A 6 6.00 -11.55 15.08
N VAL A 7 5.86 -10.38 14.47
CA VAL A 7 6.89 -9.34 14.40
C VAL A 7 6.55 -8.21 15.37
N ASN A 8 7.48 -7.90 16.27
CA ASN A 8 7.38 -6.77 17.17
C ASN A 8 8.13 -5.57 16.57
N LEU A 9 7.39 -4.57 16.08
CA LEU A 9 7.94 -3.40 15.38
C LEU A 9 8.30 -2.26 16.33
N ARG A 10 7.82 -2.28 17.58
CA ARG A 10 7.98 -1.21 18.59
C ARG A 10 9.42 -0.71 18.71
N ARG A 11 10.41 -1.61 18.81
CA ARG A 11 11.82 -1.22 19.01
C ARG A 11 12.40 -0.49 17.80
N GLU A 12 11.98 -0.83 16.59
CA GLU A 12 12.51 -0.21 15.37
C GLU A 12 11.83 1.11 15.04
N VAL A 13 10.52 1.23 15.26
CA VAL A 13 9.77 2.45 14.95
C VAL A 13 10.07 3.60 15.93
N LEU A 14 10.42 3.29 17.19
CA LEU A 14 10.74 4.32 18.18
C LEU A 14 12.06 5.05 17.90
N LYS A 15 12.93 4.48 17.05
CA LYS A 15 14.22 5.09 16.66
C LYS A 15 14.07 6.29 15.73
N VAL A 16 12.90 6.51 15.15
CA VAL A 16 12.66 7.58 14.18
C VAL A 16 11.61 8.57 14.67
N ALA A 17 11.64 9.78 14.09
CA ALA A 17 10.63 10.81 14.33
C ALA A 17 9.22 10.28 14.05
N ARG A 18 8.23 10.79 14.80
CA ARG A 18 6.85 10.27 14.79
C ARG A 18 6.30 10.13 13.38
N TRP A 19 6.44 11.16 12.54
CA TRP A 19 5.90 11.20 11.17
C TRP A 19 6.51 10.17 10.21
N ARG A 20 7.65 9.54 10.54
CA ARG A 20 8.30 8.50 9.73
C ARG A 20 8.08 7.08 10.24
N ARG A 21 7.29 6.90 11.29
CA ARG A 21 7.20 5.62 11.99
C ARG A 21 6.62 4.51 11.10
N ALA A 22 5.60 4.81 10.32
CA ALA A 22 5.04 3.83 9.38
C ALA A 22 6.02 3.43 8.27
N GLU A 23 6.76 4.40 7.71
CA GLU A 23 7.85 4.11 6.76
C GLU A 23 8.91 3.19 7.39
N ARG A 24 9.32 3.50 8.63
CA ARG A 24 10.27 2.67 9.37
C ARG A 24 9.72 1.28 9.68
N ALA A 25 8.42 1.15 9.93
CA ALA A 25 7.75 -0.13 10.17
C ALA A 25 7.86 -1.05 8.95
N VAL A 26 7.63 -0.53 7.74
CA VAL A 26 7.78 -1.27 6.48
C VAL A 26 9.23 -1.76 6.31
N ARG A 27 10.21 -0.88 6.52
CA ARG A 27 11.63 -1.23 6.40
C ARG A 27 12.07 -2.27 7.44
N ALA A 28 11.60 -2.11 8.68
CA ALA A 28 11.85 -3.09 9.74
C ALA A 28 11.26 -4.47 9.42
N LEU A 29 10.09 -4.51 8.78
CA LEU A 29 9.46 -5.76 8.38
C LEU A 29 10.25 -6.46 7.26
N ARG A 30 10.73 -5.71 6.25
CA ARG A 30 11.63 -6.23 5.20
C ARG A 30 12.91 -6.80 5.79
N ALA A 31 13.56 -6.06 6.69
CA ALA A 31 14.77 -6.51 7.38
C ALA A 31 14.54 -7.77 8.23
N PHE A 32 13.38 -7.86 8.90
CA PHE A 32 12.99 -9.06 9.66
C PHE A 32 12.90 -10.28 8.73
N VAL A 33 12.23 -10.15 7.59
CA VAL A 33 12.05 -11.25 6.64
C VAL A 33 13.38 -11.66 6.00
N LYS A 34 14.24 -10.70 5.62
CA LYS A 34 15.60 -10.96 5.14
C LYS A 34 16.37 -11.85 6.12
N ARG A 35 16.36 -11.50 7.40
CA ARG A 35 17.09 -12.25 8.45
C ARG A 35 16.56 -13.68 8.65
N HIS A 36 15.24 -13.87 8.65
CA HIS A 36 14.63 -15.17 9.01
C HIS A 36 14.48 -16.12 7.82
N MET A 37 14.27 -15.58 6.61
CA MET A 37 14.10 -16.36 5.38
C MET A 37 15.40 -16.52 4.58
N LYS A 38 16.47 -15.81 5.00
CA LYS A 38 17.79 -15.78 4.33
C LYS A 38 17.64 -15.40 2.85
N VAL A 39 16.99 -14.27 2.60
CA VAL A 39 16.77 -13.73 1.26
C VAL A 39 17.22 -12.29 1.19
N GLU A 40 17.58 -11.83 0.00
CA GLU A 40 17.87 -10.41 -0.23
C GLU A 40 16.62 -9.55 -0.06
N GLU A 41 16.85 -8.30 0.38
CA GLU A 41 15.76 -7.36 0.69
C GLU A 41 14.93 -7.01 -0.56
N ASP A 42 15.58 -6.97 -1.72
CA ASP A 42 14.94 -6.66 -3.01
C ASP A 42 13.96 -7.74 -3.48
N LYS A 43 14.14 -8.97 -2.99
CA LYS A 43 13.28 -10.12 -3.30
C LYS A 43 12.07 -10.23 -2.36
N VAL A 44 11.96 -9.37 -1.35
CA VAL A 44 10.85 -9.35 -0.40
C VAL A 44 9.75 -8.43 -0.91
N LYS A 45 8.61 -9.03 -1.27
CA LYS A 45 7.40 -8.32 -1.68
C LYS A 45 6.38 -8.34 -0.55
N LEU A 46 5.93 -7.16 -0.14
CA LEU A 46 4.83 -7.02 0.81
C LEU A 46 3.51 -6.94 0.05
N SER A 47 2.49 -7.65 0.51
CA SER A 47 1.14 -7.51 0.00
C SER A 47 0.61 -6.10 0.26
N GLU A 48 -0.30 -5.66 -0.61
CA GLU A 48 -0.96 -4.37 -0.43
C GLU A 48 -1.76 -4.31 0.89
N ARG A 49 -2.42 -5.41 1.25
CA ARG A 49 -3.19 -5.52 2.50
C ARG A 49 -2.32 -5.30 3.73
N LEU A 50 -1.14 -5.92 3.76
CA LEU A 50 -0.18 -5.73 4.83
C LEU A 50 0.33 -4.28 4.88
N ASN A 51 0.60 -3.68 3.72
CA ASN A 51 0.99 -2.28 3.66
C ASN A 51 -0.13 -1.37 4.19
N ASN A 52 -1.35 -1.49 3.69
CA ASN A 52 -2.51 -0.71 4.14
C ASN A 52 -2.74 -0.89 5.66
N TYR A 53 -2.57 -2.11 6.19
CA TYR A 53 -2.64 -2.36 7.62
C TYR A 53 -1.54 -1.63 8.42
N LEU A 54 -0.31 -1.54 7.90
CA LEU A 54 0.75 -0.76 8.55
C LEU A 54 0.44 0.74 8.60
N TRP A 55 -0.25 1.25 7.58
CA TRP A 55 -0.60 2.66 7.43
C TRP A 55 -2.00 3.04 7.94
N HIS A 56 -2.81 2.10 8.43
CA HIS A 56 -4.24 2.35 8.74
C HIS A 56 -4.50 3.42 9.82
N ARG A 57 -3.55 3.67 10.73
CA ARG A 57 -3.63 4.75 11.74
C ARG A 57 -2.81 5.98 11.36
N GLY A 58 -2.45 6.09 10.09
CA GLY A 58 -1.57 7.13 9.55
C GLY A 58 -0.09 6.91 9.87
N ALA A 59 0.73 7.87 9.44
CA ALA A 59 2.19 7.77 9.48
C ALA A 59 2.78 7.72 10.90
N LYS A 60 2.06 8.30 11.89
CA LYS A 60 2.56 8.53 13.25
C LYS A 60 2.46 7.33 14.18
N ASN A 61 1.47 6.47 13.97
CA ASN A 61 1.07 5.44 14.93
C ASN A 61 0.92 4.06 14.26
N PRO A 62 1.96 3.50 13.64
CA PRO A 62 1.86 2.16 13.05
C PRO A 62 1.58 1.10 14.13
N PRO A 63 0.97 -0.06 13.77
CA PRO A 63 0.80 -1.19 14.66
C PRO A 63 2.12 -1.65 15.31
N THR A 64 2.10 -1.92 16.61
CA THR A 64 3.30 -2.32 17.37
C THR A 64 3.66 -3.80 17.20
N ARG A 65 2.67 -4.65 16.96
CA ARG A 65 2.79 -6.09 16.73
C ARG A 65 1.99 -6.47 15.50
N VAL A 66 2.60 -7.24 14.60
CA VAL A 66 1.97 -7.69 13.36
C VAL A 66 2.26 -9.18 13.20
N ARG A 67 1.21 -9.97 12.97
CA ARG A 67 1.35 -11.38 12.59
C ARG A 67 1.36 -11.44 11.07
N ILE A 68 2.37 -12.10 10.51
CA ILE A 68 2.57 -12.21 9.07
C ILE A 68 2.69 -13.67 8.64
N ILE A 69 2.30 -13.93 7.39
CA ILE A 69 2.58 -15.16 6.67
C ILE A 69 3.67 -14.83 5.65
N ALA A 70 4.80 -15.52 5.72
CA ALA A 70 5.86 -15.42 4.73
C ALA A 70 5.87 -16.70 3.87
N LYS A 71 5.66 -16.52 2.56
CA LYS A 71 5.67 -17.59 1.56
C LYS A 71 6.92 -17.45 0.70
N LYS A 72 7.79 -18.46 0.73
CA LYS A 72 8.94 -18.56 -0.16
C LYS A 72 8.53 -19.32 -1.41
N LEU A 73 8.63 -18.64 -2.55
CA LEU A 73 8.40 -19.14 -3.90
C LEU A 73 9.66 -19.84 -4.43
N GLU A 74 9.50 -20.62 -5.49
CA GLU A 74 10.59 -21.36 -6.14
C GLU A 74 11.59 -20.44 -6.87
N ASP A 75 11.12 -19.26 -7.33
CA ASP A 75 11.96 -18.21 -7.95
C ASP A 75 12.88 -17.47 -6.94
N GLY A 76 12.82 -17.86 -5.67
CA GLY A 76 13.61 -17.26 -4.59
C GLY A 76 13.04 -15.94 -4.07
N ARG A 77 11.84 -15.54 -4.49
CA ARG A 77 11.11 -14.40 -3.91
C ARG A 77 10.34 -14.81 -2.66
N VAL A 78 10.07 -13.81 -1.83
CA VAL A 78 9.24 -13.99 -0.63
C VAL A 78 8.08 -13.03 -0.66
N GLU A 79 6.88 -13.59 -0.64
CA GLU A 79 5.64 -12.84 -0.49
C GLU A 79 5.23 -12.83 0.99
N VAL A 80 4.88 -11.65 1.48
CA VAL A 80 4.52 -11.43 2.88
C VAL A 80 3.12 -10.84 2.96
N ASP A 81 2.23 -11.53 3.66
CA ASP A 81 0.86 -11.07 3.90
C ASP A 81 0.51 -11.04 5.39
N ILE A 82 -0.58 -10.36 5.75
CA ILE A 82 -1.08 -10.28 7.13
C ILE A 82 -1.80 -11.57 7.53
N TYR A 83 -1.46 -12.09 8.71
CA TYR A 83 -2.15 -13.24 9.29
C TYR A 83 -3.39 -12.80 10.08
N GLY A 84 -4.56 -13.36 9.77
CA GLY A 84 -5.79 -13.19 10.56
C GLY A 84 -6.72 -12.06 10.11
N LEU A 85 -6.34 -11.24 9.12
CA LEU A 85 -7.29 -10.43 8.37
C LEU A 85 -7.79 -11.32 7.22
N THR A 86 -8.79 -12.18 7.46
CA THR A 86 -9.33 -13.11 6.45
C THR A 86 -9.82 -12.36 5.20
N PRO A 87 -9.63 -12.92 3.99
CA PRO A 87 -10.62 -13.84 3.45
C PRO A 87 -10.18 -15.29 3.65
N LYS A 88 -11.13 -16.19 3.94
CA LYS A 88 -10.87 -17.63 4.06
C LYS A 88 -10.23 -18.16 2.77
N PRO A 89 -9.34 -19.15 2.83
CA PRO A 89 -8.81 -19.77 1.62
C PRO A 89 -9.97 -20.43 0.84
N LYS A 90 -10.12 -20.07 -0.44
CA LYS A 90 -10.90 -20.85 -1.39
C LYS A 90 -9.97 -21.97 -1.86
N VAL A 91 -10.18 -23.18 -1.35
CA VAL A 91 -9.43 -24.37 -1.74
C VAL A 91 -10.22 -25.08 -2.84
N GLU A 92 -9.50 -25.66 -3.81
CA GLU A 92 -9.92 -26.48 -4.99
C GLU A 92 -10.21 -25.68 -6.28
N GLY A 93 -9.52 -25.84 -7.42
CA GLY A 93 -8.47 -26.75 -7.89
C GLY A 93 -7.77 -26.19 -9.16
N LYS A 94 -6.69 -26.85 -9.64
CA LYS A 94 -5.99 -26.58 -10.93
C LYS A 94 -7.02 -26.52 -12.08
N GLU A 95 -6.92 -25.69 -13.14
CA GLU A 95 -5.85 -25.57 -14.14
C GLU A 95 -5.94 -24.25 -14.96
N LYS A 96 -4.76 -23.81 -15.44
CA LYS A 96 -4.40 -22.92 -16.59
C LYS A 96 -5.22 -21.67 -16.93
N GLY A 97 -4.49 -20.56 -17.06
CA GLY A 97 -4.83 -19.46 -17.94
C GLY A 97 -4.13 -18.16 -17.57
N GLU A 98 -2.97 -17.91 -18.16
CA GLU A 98 -2.44 -16.55 -18.28
C GLU A 98 -3.53 -15.66 -18.92
N GLU A 99 -3.85 -14.53 -18.30
CA GLU A 99 -3.89 -13.27 -19.04
C GLU A 99 -3.83 -12.06 -18.11
N LYS A 100 -2.96 -11.14 -18.52
CA LYS A 100 -2.80 -9.80 -17.98
C LYS A 100 -4.12 -9.04 -18.05
N LYS A 101 -4.38 -8.19 -17.06
CA LYS A 101 -4.77 -6.81 -17.37
C LYS A 101 -4.27 -5.85 -16.29
N GLU A 102 -3.28 -5.08 -16.71
CA GLU A 102 -2.90 -3.80 -16.14
C GLU A 102 -4.09 -2.85 -16.19
N GLY A 103 -4.18 -1.97 -15.19
CA GLY A 103 -4.66 -0.61 -15.42
C GLY A 103 -6.13 -0.32 -15.12
N GLU A 104 -6.47 -0.13 -13.86
CA GLU A 104 -7.59 0.73 -13.46
C GLU A 104 -7.20 1.45 -12.16
N GLY A 105 -7.22 2.78 -12.16
CA GLY A 105 -6.91 3.61 -10.99
C GLY A 105 -6.15 4.90 -11.30
N LYS A 106 -5.60 5.03 -12.52
CA LYS A 106 -5.01 6.31 -13.01
C LYS A 106 -6.04 7.25 -13.65
N GLU A 107 -7.25 6.77 -13.91
CA GLU A 107 -8.29 7.53 -14.62
C GLU A 107 -9.14 8.44 -13.70
N GLU A 108 -9.41 8.04 -12.45
CA GLU A 108 -10.18 8.87 -11.51
C GLU A 108 -9.47 10.17 -11.08
N LYS A 109 -8.13 10.24 -11.22
CA LYS A 109 -7.39 11.48 -10.92
C LYS A 109 -7.46 12.51 -12.05
N ARG A 110 -7.53 12.10 -13.31
CA ARG A 110 -7.60 13.04 -14.45
C ARG A 110 -8.97 13.72 -14.57
N GLY A 111 -10.05 12.96 -14.37
CA GLY A 111 -11.41 13.52 -14.43
C GLY A 111 -11.72 14.58 -13.36
N LYS A 112 -10.97 14.60 -12.25
CA LYS A 112 -11.17 15.59 -11.17
C LYS A 112 -10.38 16.89 -11.38
N GLU A 113 -9.33 16.83 -12.20
CA GLU A 113 -8.46 17.97 -12.50
C GLU A 113 -9.05 18.78 -13.68
N GLU A 114 -9.54 18.12 -14.72
CA GLU A 114 -10.22 18.77 -15.86
C GLU A 114 -11.52 19.48 -15.44
N ARG A 115 -12.31 18.85 -14.55
CA ARG A 115 -13.57 19.43 -14.05
C ARG A 115 -13.39 20.64 -13.14
N LYS A 116 -12.18 20.84 -12.58
CA LYS A 116 -11.82 22.04 -11.82
C LYS A 116 -11.41 23.19 -12.73
N GLU A 117 -10.80 22.89 -13.87
CA GLU A 117 -10.34 23.90 -14.80
C GLU A 117 -11.47 24.52 -15.62
N GLU A 118 -12.46 23.72 -16.05
CA GLU A 118 -13.67 24.23 -16.71
C GLU A 118 -14.48 25.14 -15.78
N LYS A 119 -14.68 24.73 -14.52
CA LYS A 119 -15.44 25.51 -13.54
C LYS A 119 -14.75 26.84 -13.16
N GLY A 120 -13.42 26.90 -13.29
CA GLY A 120 -12.64 28.13 -13.09
C GLY A 120 -12.71 29.10 -14.28
N ARG A 121 -12.96 28.59 -15.50
CA ARG A 121 -13.13 29.42 -16.70
C ARG A 121 -14.55 29.99 -16.80
N GLU A 122 -15.57 29.20 -16.47
CA GLU A 122 -16.98 29.65 -16.51
C GLU A 122 -17.27 30.80 -15.52
N LEU A 123 -16.65 30.79 -14.33
CA LEU A 123 -16.79 31.87 -13.35
C LEU A 123 -16.13 33.20 -13.78
N LYS A 124 -15.21 33.19 -14.76
CA LYS A 124 -14.57 34.42 -15.26
C LYS A 124 -15.33 35.09 -16.39
N GLU A 125 -16.16 34.37 -17.15
CA GLU A 125 -16.95 34.97 -18.24
C GLU A 125 -18.23 35.66 -17.77
N VAL A 126 -18.81 35.25 -16.63
CA VAL A 126 -20.05 35.88 -16.13
C VAL A 126 -19.80 37.27 -15.49
N GLY A 127 -18.57 37.60 -15.11
CA GLY A 127 -18.19 38.91 -14.54
C GLY A 127 -18.02 40.04 -15.56
N GLY A 128 -18.19 39.77 -16.86
CA GLY A 128 -17.82 40.67 -17.96
C GLY A 128 -18.97 41.43 -18.65
N LYS A 129 -20.15 41.59 -18.02
CA LYS A 129 -21.23 42.44 -18.55
C LYS A 129 -21.78 43.37 -17.47
N GLY A 130 -21.11 44.52 -17.33
CA GLY A 130 -21.49 45.62 -16.46
C GLY A 130 -20.85 46.94 -16.88
N LYS A 131 -20.80 47.22 -18.18
CA LYS A 131 -20.59 48.57 -18.71
C LYS A 131 -21.74 48.87 -19.66
N LYS A 132 -22.74 49.59 -19.17
CA LYS A 132 -23.52 50.53 -19.97
C LYS A 132 -24.39 51.43 -19.09
N GLU A 133 -24.25 52.72 -19.39
CA GLU A 133 -25.24 53.80 -19.28
C GLU A 133 -25.43 54.47 -17.90
N GLY A 134 -25.23 55.80 -17.90
CA GLY A 134 -25.38 56.72 -16.78
C GLY A 134 -24.38 57.86 -16.86
#